data_AF-A0A7C1VRZ2-F1
#
_entry.id   AF-A0A7C1VRZ2-F1
#
_cell.length_a   1.000
_cell.length_b   1.000
_cell.length_c   1.000
_cell.angle_alpha   90.00
_cell.angle_beta   90.00
_cell.angle_gamma   90.00
#
_symmetry.space_group_name_H-M   'P 1'
#
loop_
_entity.id
_entity.type
_entity.pdbx_description
1 polymer ?
#
loop_
_entity_poly.entity_id
_entity_poly.type
_entity_poly.pdbx_seq_one_letter_code
_entity_poly.pdbx_strand_id
1 'polypeptide(L)'
;MNKQLLSKTGLILAIILFIAFNIVVNGNFKSARVDLTESTLYTLSEGTTNILESLNEPITLRFYYTEKAAQALPSLKAYAQRVQELLFEYQRASNGKIRLFVMNPEPFSQDEQRADRYGLQSVPIDGEADPLYFGLAGTNQLNGVETIPFFQPEKEDRLEYDLTKLIYELSNRKRQSVGVISSLEVDGEQYDPLKGEVASTDGKKPWAMMAELRQMFDVAMLPTDIRRIPSSTKVLVVIHPKDLSETTLYAIDQYVLAGGKLVTFVDPYAEADIPEKDPDNPMKAMLAPRSSNMEELFTSWGFKRSNADVLADRKTATKV
;
A
#
# COMPACT_ATOMS: atom_id res chain seq x y z
N MET A 1 32.61 -23.15 -51.78
CA MET A 1 31.18 -22.91 -52.05
C MET A 1 30.44 -24.24 -51.85
N ASN A 2 30.00 -24.56 -50.63
CA ASN A 2 29.22 -25.78 -50.35
C ASN A 2 27.87 -25.38 -49.77
N LYS A 3 26.87 -25.30 -50.65
CA LYS A 3 25.46 -25.26 -50.27
C LYS A 3 24.93 -26.69 -50.28
N GLN A 4 23.92 -26.91 -49.44
CA GLN A 4 22.99 -28.05 -49.40
C GLN A 4 23.47 -29.25 -48.60
N LEU A 5 23.13 -29.24 -47.30
CA LEU A 5 22.65 -30.42 -46.56
C LEU A 5 22.02 -29.96 -45.23
N LEU A 6 21.02 -29.08 -45.29
CA LEU A 6 19.90 -29.23 -44.36
C LEU A 6 19.11 -30.41 -44.92
N SER A 7 19.51 -31.63 -44.54
CA SER A 7 18.80 -32.83 -44.97
C SER A 7 17.33 -32.70 -44.55
N LYS A 8 16.40 -33.23 -45.35
CA LYS A 8 14.96 -33.25 -44.98
C LYS A 8 14.76 -33.80 -43.56
N THR A 9 15.61 -34.74 -43.16
CA THR A 9 15.70 -35.29 -41.80
C THR A 9 16.04 -34.23 -40.75
N GLY A 10 17.03 -33.36 -41.01
CA GLY A 10 17.37 -32.26 -40.10
C GLY A 10 16.26 -31.21 -39.97
N LEU A 11 15.54 -30.93 -41.05
CA LEU A 11 14.38 -30.02 -41.01
C LEU A 11 13.22 -30.60 -40.21
N ILE A 12 12.91 -31.89 -40.41
CA ILE A 12 11.89 -32.60 -39.63
C ILE A 12 12.28 -32.65 -38.15
N LEU A 13 13.56 -32.93 -37.85
CA LEU A 13 14.06 -32.95 -36.48
C LEU A 13 13.96 -31.58 -35.81
N ALA A 14 14.26 -30.50 -36.54
CA ALA A 14 14.13 -29.13 -36.05
C ALA A 14 12.67 -28.75 -35.76
N ILE A 15 11.73 -29.16 -36.61
CA ILE A 15 10.30 -28.93 -36.39
C ILE A 15 9.82 -29.72 -35.16
N ILE A 16 10.22 -30.99 -35.03
CA ILE A 16 9.88 -31.81 -33.86
C ILE A 16 10.47 -31.21 -32.58
N LEU A 17 11.73 -30.77 -32.61
CA LEU A 17 12.37 -30.08 -31.49
C LEU A 17 11.68 -28.77 -31.15
N PHE A 18 11.27 -27.99 -32.14
CA PHE A 18 10.53 -26.75 -31.93
C PHE A 18 9.16 -27.01 -31.28
N ILE A 19 8.42 -28.00 -31.75
CA ILE A 19 7.12 -28.39 -31.18
C ILE A 19 7.31 -28.96 -29.76
N ALA A 20 8.28 -29.84 -29.56
CA ALA A 20 8.59 -30.40 -28.24
C ALA A 20 9.05 -29.33 -27.25
N PHE A 21 9.90 -28.40 -27.68
CA PHE A 21 10.29 -27.23 -26.91
C PHE A 21 9.06 -26.39 -26.53
N ASN A 22 8.17 -26.12 -27.49
CA ASN A 22 6.94 -25.35 -27.24
C ASN A 22 6.00 -26.06 -26.24
N ILE A 23 5.87 -27.39 -26.35
CA ILE A 23 5.06 -28.22 -25.44
C ILE A 23 5.69 -28.26 -24.03
N VAL A 24 7.01 -28.40 -23.92
CA VAL A 24 7.71 -28.44 -22.62
C VAL A 24 7.67 -27.07 -21.93
N VAL A 25 7.89 -25.99 -22.68
CA VAL A 25 7.81 -24.61 -22.18
C VAL A 25 6.39 -24.26 -21.74
N ASN A 26 5.36 -24.63 -22.52
CA ASN A 26 3.96 -24.37 -22.15
C ASN A 26 3.40 -25.37 -21.11
N GLY A 27 3.96 -26.57 -21.00
CA GLY A 27 3.42 -27.67 -20.21
C GLY A 27 3.89 -27.68 -18.75
N ASN A 28 5.15 -27.33 -18.48
CA ASN A 28 5.78 -27.61 -17.17
C ASN A 28 6.38 -26.39 -16.44
N PHE A 29 6.44 -25.20 -17.05
CA PHE A 29 6.97 -23.98 -16.41
C PHE A 29 5.88 -22.97 -16.02
N LYS A 30 4.72 -23.43 -15.52
CA LYS A 30 3.67 -22.53 -15.00
C LYS A 30 4.10 -21.71 -13.77
N SER A 31 5.26 -22.01 -13.17
CA SER A 31 5.81 -21.35 -11.98
C SER A 31 7.04 -20.47 -12.25
N ALA A 32 7.62 -20.49 -13.46
CA ALA A 32 8.81 -19.70 -13.78
C ALA A 32 8.56 -18.83 -15.01
N ARG A 33 7.64 -17.87 -14.86
CA ARG A 33 7.66 -16.67 -15.70
C ARG A 33 8.83 -15.83 -15.21
N VAL A 34 9.99 -16.02 -15.81
CA VAL A 34 11.07 -15.04 -15.67
C VAL A 34 10.65 -13.85 -16.53
N ASP A 35 10.22 -12.78 -15.87
CA ASP A 35 9.91 -11.51 -16.54
C ASP A 35 11.21 -10.91 -17.09
N LEU A 36 11.35 -10.91 -18.41
CA LEU A 36 12.52 -10.36 -19.13
C LEU A 36 12.28 -8.92 -19.59
N THR A 37 11.20 -8.27 -19.13
CA THR A 37 10.97 -6.85 -19.41
C THR A 37 11.84 -5.98 -18.51
N GLU A 38 12.32 -4.85 -19.05
CA GLU A 38 13.23 -3.91 -18.39
C GLU A 38 12.67 -3.31 -17.09
N SER A 39 11.37 -3.45 -16.86
CA SER A 39 10.63 -2.85 -15.75
C SER A 39 9.95 -3.85 -14.79
N THR A 40 10.22 -5.17 -14.90
CA THR A 40 9.63 -6.20 -14.02
C THR A 40 8.12 -6.06 -13.83
N LEU A 41 7.42 -5.59 -14.86
CA LEU A 41 6.02 -5.15 -14.75
C LEU A 41 5.08 -6.29 -14.34
N TYR A 42 5.49 -7.55 -14.43
CA TYR A 42 4.64 -8.71 -14.13
C TYR A 42 5.02 -9.45 -12.86
N THR A 43 5.93 -8.90 -12.04
CA THR A 43 6.37 -9.52 -10.79
C THR A 43 5.70 -8.81 -9.60
N LEU A 44 4.99 -9.57 -8.77
CA LEU A 44 4.44 -9.05 -7.52
C LEU A 44 5.57 -8.58 -6.62
N SER A 45 5.36 -7.49 -5.87
CA SER A 45 6.31 -7.08 -4.85
C SER A 45 6.47 -8.16 -3.78
N GLU A 46 7.61 -8.16 -3.10
CA GLU A 46 7.87 -9.06 -1.97
C GLU A 46 6.81 -8.90 -0.88
N GLY A 47 6.37 -7.67 -0.61
CA GLY A 47 5.32 -7.35 0.36
C GLY A 47 3.99 -8.02 0.00
N THR A 48 3.57 -7.90 -1.25
CA THR A 48 2.36 -8.56 -1.76
C THR A 48 2.47 -10.08 -1.65
N THR A 49 3.59 -10.65 -2.08
CA THR A 49 3.82 -12.10 -2.02
C THR A 49 3.72 -12.64 -0.60
N ASN A 50 4.38 -11.97 0.36
CA ASN A 50 4.31 -12.32 1.78
C ASN A 50 2.88 -12.30 2.33
N ILE A 51 2.07 -11.31 1.95
CA ILE A 51 0.66 -11.22 2.36
C ILE A 51 -0.13 -12.41 1.78
N LEU A 52 0.03 -12.69 0.48
CA LEU A 52 -0.68 -13.77 -0.20
C LEU A 52 -0.33 -15.16 0.33
N GLU A 53 0.93 -15.40 0.66
CA GLU A 53 1.39 -16.67 1.25
C GLU A 53 0.94 -16.86 2.70
N SER A 54 0.76 -15.75 3.43
CA SER A 54 0.30 -15.77 4.84
C SER A 54 -1.21 -15.98 5.02
N LEU A 55 -1.98 -16.09 3.92
CA LEU A 55 -3.43 -16.24 3.96
C LEU A 55 -3.85 -17.55 4.63
N ASN A 56 -4.53 -17.44 5.77
CA ASN A 56 -5.02 -18.60 6.52
C ASN A 56 -6.39 -19.10 6.02
N GLU A 57 -7.26 -18.18 5.61
CA GLU A 57 -8.62 -18.45 5.14
C GLU A 57 -8.75 -18.10 3.65
N PRO A 58 -9.63 -18.80 2.90
CA PRO A 58 -9.82 -18.48 1.50
C PRO A 58 -10.62 -17.19 1.29
N ILE A 59 -10.21 -16.40 0.30
CA ILE A 59 -10.85 -15.17 -0.15
C ILE A 59 -11.42 -15.39 -1.55
N THR A 60 -12.65 -14.96 -1.77
CA THR A 60 -13.26 -14.97 -3.10
C THR A 60 -13.24 -13.57 -3.68
N LEU A 61 -12.62 -13.42 -4.85
CA LEU A 61 -12.59 -12.19 -5.63
C LEU A 61 -13.54 -12.32 -6.82
N ARG A 62 -14.40 -11.33 -7.03
CA ARG A 62 -15.32 -11.24 -8.17
C ARG A 62 -14.99 -9.96 -8.93
N PHE A 63 -14.34 -10.13 -10.07
CA PHE A 63 -13.98 -9.04 -10.97
C PHE A 63 -15.11 -8.81 -11.95
N TYR A 64 -15.69 -7.61 -11.96
CA TYR A 64 -16.81 -7.24 -12.82
C TYR A 64 -16.31 -6.37 -13.96
N TYR A 65 -16.57 -6.80 -15.19
CA TYR A 65 -16.18 -6.08 -16.39
C TYR A 65 -17.22 -6.25 -17.51
N THR A 66 -17.82 -5.15 -17.97
CA THR A 66 -18.77 -5.16 -19.10
C THR A 66 -18.01 -5.12 -20.42
N GLU A 67 -17.81 -6.28 -21.07
CA GLU A 67 -17.00 -6.37 -22.29
C GLU A 67 -17.53 -5.54 -23.47
N LYS A 68 -18.86 -5.48 -23.65
CA LYS A 68 -19.49 -4.79 -24.78
C LYS A 68 -19.25 -3.28 -24.74
N ALA A 69 -19.58 -2.64 -23.61
CA ALA A 69 -19.40 -1.20 -23.42
C ALA A 69 -17.93 -0.75 -23.53
N ALA A 70 -16.99 -1.64 -23.23
CA ALA A 70 -15.56 -1.34 -23.32
C ALA A 70 -14.98 -1.48 -24.73
N GLN A 71 -15.73 -2.01 -25.72
CA GLN A 71 -15.25 -2.11 -27.11
C GLN A 71 -14.98 -0.72 -27.71
N ALA A 72 -15.77 0.28 -27.30
CA ALA A 72 -15.59 1.68 -27.68
C ALA A 72 -14.32 2.33 -27.10
N LEU A 73 -13.63 1.69 -26.13
CA LEU A 73 -12.55 2.28 -25.35
C LEU A 73 -11.28 1.39 -25.33
N PRO A 74 -10.42 1.44 -26.36
CA PRO A 74 -9.26 0.57 -26.47
C PRO A 74 -8.26 0.67 -25.30
N SER A 75 -8.03 1.87 -24.76
CA SER A 75 -7.16 2.09 -23.59
C SER A 75 -7.72 1.42 -22.33
N LEU A 76 -9.03 1.58 -22.10
CA LEU A 76 -9.71 0.93 -20.98
C LEU A 76 -9.65 -0.59 -21.10
N LYS A 77 -9.83 -1.14 -22.31
CA LYS A 77 -9.71 -2.57 -22.55
C LYS A 77 -8.32 -3.11 -22.22
N ALA A 78 -7.26 -2.40 -22.62
CA ALA A 78 -5.89 -2.77 -22.27
C ALA A 78 -5.68 -2.76 -20.74
N TYR A 79 -6.19 -1.74 -20.06
CA TYR A 79 -6.11 -1.66 -18.61
C TYR A 79 -6.95 -2.74 -17.90
N ALA A 80 -8.15 -3.07 -18.39
CA ALA A 80 -8.97 -4.15 -17.84
C ALA A 80 -8.27 -5.51 -17.98
N GLN A 81 -7.63 -5.76 -19.12
CA GLN A 81 -6.79 -6.94 -19.32
C GLN A 81 -5.64 -6.99 -18.30
N ARG A 82 -4.99 -5.85 -18.06
CA ARG A 82 -3.92 -5.72 -17.07
C ARG A 82 -4.39 -6.03 -15.64
N VAL A 83 -5.54 -5.49 -15.23
CA VAL A 83 -6.19 -5.79 -13.93
C VAL A 83 -6.47 -7.29 -13.81
N GLN A 84 -7.05 -7.89 -14.84
CA GLN A 84 -7.37 -9.31 -14.84
C GLN A 84 -6.11 -10.19 -14.77
N GLU A 85 -5.06 -9.85 -15.52
CA GLU A 85 -3.77 -10.54 -15.48
C GLU A 85 -3.14 -10.49 -14.08
N LEU A 86 -3.17 -9.34 -13.42
CA LEU A 86 -2.67 -9.17 -12.06
C LEU A 86 -3.48 -10.00 -11.05
N LEU A 87 -4.81 -9.99 -11.12
CA LEU A 87 -5.66 -10.82 -10.27
C LEU A 87 -5.38 -12.33 -10.45
N PHE A 88 -5.02 -12.76 -11.66
CA PHE A 88 -4.60 -14.13 -11.89
C PHE A 88 -3.23 -14.44 -11.27
N GLU A 89 -2.28 -13.49 -11.26
CA GLU A 89 -1.01 -13.65 -10.53
C GLU A 89 -1.27 -13.79 -9.03
N TYR A 90 -2.18 -12.99 -8.46
CA TYR A 90 -2.59 -13.10 -7.06
C TYR A 90 -3.17 -14.47 -6.75
N GLN A 91 -4.06 -14.97 -7.62
CA GLN A 91 -4.60 -16.32 -7.47
C GLN A 91 -3.50 -17.38 -7.45
N ARG A 92 -2.51 -17.28 -8.36
CA ARG A 92 -1.36 -18.21 -8.42
C ARG A 92 -0.50 -18.16 -7.16
N ALA A 93 -0.14 -16.96 -6.71
CA ALA A 93 0.74 -16.76 -5.55
C ALA A 93 0.07 -17.13 -4.22
N SER A 94 -1.27 -17.16 -4.16
CA SER A 94 -2.03 -17.41 -2.92
C SER A 94 -2.08 -18.88 -2.45
N ASN A 95 -1.41 -19.83 -3.12
CA ASN A 95 -1.47 -21.27 -2.79
C ASN A 95 -2.92 -21.81 -2.68
N GLY A 96 -3.81 -21.36 -3.56
CA GLY A 96 -5.22 -21.77 -3.62
C GLY A 96 -6.14 -21.09 -2.60
N LYS A 97 -5.66 -20.08 -1.88
CA LYS A 97 -6.47 -19.29 -0.94
C LYS A 97 -7.31 -18.23 -1.65
N ILE A 98 -6.88 -17.71 -2.78
CA ILE A 98 -7.70 -16.80 -3.60
C ILE A 98 -8.48 -17.61 -4.63
N ARG A 99 -9.78 -17.32 -4.75
CA ARG A 99 -10.66 -17.81 -5.81
C ARG A 99 -11.16 -16.63 -6.63
N LEU A 100 -10.75 -16.53 -7.88
CA LEU A 100 -11.15 -15.46 -8.78
C LEU A 100 -12.31 -15.90 -9.67
N PHE A 101 -13.34 -15.06 -9.75
CA PHE A 101 -14.43 -15.16 -10.72
C PHE A 101 -14.45 -13.89 -11.57
N VAL A 102 -14.46 -14.06 -12.89
CA VAL A 102 -14.66 -12.96 -13.85
C VAL A 102 -16.14 -12.93 -14.21
N MET A 103 -16.78 -11.79 -13.95
CA MET A 103 -18.21 -11.58 -14.08
C MET A 103 -18.45 -10.57 -15.21
N ASN A 104 -19.40 -10.87 -16.09
CA ASN A 104 -19.86 -9.94 -17.11
C ASN A 104 -21.30 -9.50 -16.76
N PRO A 105 -21.50 -8.36 -16.09
CA PRO A 105 -22.81 -7.90 -15.67
C PRO A 105 -23.59 -7.34 -16.87
N GLU A 106 -24.39 -8.18 -17.50
CA GLU A 106 -25.35 -7.75 -18.52
C GLU A 106 -26.58 -7.09 -17.87
N PRO A 107 -27.28 -6.17 -18.56
CA PRO A 107 -28.48 -5.54 -18.02
C PRO A 107 -29.55 -6.54 -17.57
N PHE A 108 -30.15 -6.27 -16.41
CA PHE A 108 -31.13 -7.10 -15.71
C PHE A 108 -30.64 -8.49 -15.30
N SER A 109 -29.34 -8.76 -15.40
CA SER A 109 -28.75 -10.05 -15.01
C SER A 109 -28.61 -10.19 -13.49
N GLN A 110 -28.42 -11.43 -13.02
CA GLN A 110 -28.10 -11.66 -11.60
C GLN A 110 -26.74 -11.10 -11.20
N ASP A 111 -25.83 -10.93 -12.16
CA ASP A 111 -24.49 -10.42 -11.92
C ASP A 111 -24.49 -8.91 -11.76
N GLU A 112 -25.28 -8.18 -12.56
CA GLU A 112 -25.55 -6.74 -12.37
C GLU A 112 -26.15 -6.48 -10.99
N GLN A 113 -27.24 -7.17 -10.64
CA GLN A 113 -27.86 -7.04 -9.32
C GLN A 113 -26.89 -7.35 -8.17
N ARG A 114 -25.93 -8.25 -8.40
CA ARG A 114 -24.91 -8.58 -7.40
C ARG A 114 -23.83 -7.51 -7.32
N ALA A 115 -23.40 -6.95 -8.45
CA ALA A 115 -22.48 -5.82 -8.52
C ALA A 115 -23.03 -4.63 -7.73
N ASP A 116 -24.31 -4.29 -7.94
CA ASP A 116 -24.99 -3.19 -7.24
C ASP A 116 -25.07 -3.45 -5.73
N ARG A 117 -25.38 -4.69 -5.32
CA ARG A 117 -25.40 -5.06 -3.89
C ARG A 117 -24.04 -4.95 -3.21
N TYR A 118 -22.95 -5.13 -3.95
CA TYR A 118 -21.60 -4.88 -3.45
C TYR A 118 -21.23 -3.39 -3.48
N GLY A 119 -22.06 -2.51 -4.06
CA GLY A 119 -21.79 -1.08 -4.17
C GLY A 119 -20.79 -0.74 -5.26
N LEU A 120 -20.66 -1.59 -6.30
CA LEU A 120 -19.86 -1.26 -7.48
C LEU A 120 -20.54 -0.13 -8.27
N GLN A 121 -19.74 0.72 -8.90
CA GLN A 121 -20.23 1.85 -9.67
C GLN A 121 -20.35 1.48 -11.15
N SER A 122 -21.51 1.78 -11.74
CA SER A 122 -21.75 1.70 -13.17
C SER A 122 -21.52 3.07 -13.81
N VAL A 123 -20.76 3.13 -14.91
CA VAL A 123 -20.52 4.38 -15.64
C VAL A 123 -21.20 4.31 -17.02
N PRO A 124 -22.16 5.21 -17.33
CA PRO A 124 -22.74 5.26 -18.67
C PRO A 124 -21.67 5.70 -19.68
N ILE A 125 -21.60 5.03 -20.82
CA ILE A 125 -20.68 5.36 -21.91
C ILE A 125 -21.49 5.93 -23.08
N ASP A 126 -21.06 7.09 -23.58
CA ASP A 126 -21.72 7.74 -24.71
C ASP A 126 -21.67 6.85 -25.96
N GLY A 127 -22.84 6.59 -26.54
CA GLY A 127 -22.98 5.75 -27.74
C GLY A 127 -23.10 4.26 -27.46
N GLU A 128 -22.99 3.82 -26.20
CA GLU A 128 -23.26 2.45 -25.79
C GLU A 128 -24.61 2.37 -25.07
N ALA A 129 -25.34 1.27 -25.30
CA ALA A 129 -26.65 1.06 -24.67
C ALA A 129 -26.51 0.59 -23.21
N ASP A 130 -25.44 -0.16 -22.92
CA ASP A 130 -25.22 -0.80 -21.64
C ASP A 130 -24.20 0.00 -20.82
N PRO A 131 -24.42 0.19 -19.51
CA PRO A 131 -23.44 0.87 -18.67
C PRO A 131 -22.19 -0.01 -18.46
N LEU A 132 -21.05 0.66 -18.29
CA LEU A 132 -19.78 0.01 -17.98
C LEU A 132 -19.69 -0.28 -16.48
N TYR A 133 -19.58 -1.55 -16.14
CA TYR A 133 -19.02 -1.98 -14.86
C TYR A 133 -17.55 -2.31 -15.04
N PHE A 134 -16.71 -1.82 -14.13
CA PHE A 134 -15.29 -2.14 -14.11
C PHE A 134 -14.77 -2.03 -12.67
N GLY A 135 -15.05 -3.05 -11.85
CA GLY A 135 -14.79 -3.03 -10.41
C GLY A 135 -14.49 -4.41 -9.83
N LEU A 136 -14.18 -4.46 -8.54
CA LEU A 136 -13.84 -5.70 -7.84
C LEU A 136 -14.59 -5.80 -6.51
N ALA A 137 -15.17 -6.96 -6.23
CA ALA A 137 -15.71 -7.30 -4.93
C ALA A 137 -14.99 -8.51 -4.33
N GLY A 138 -14.43 -8.35 -3.15
CA GLY A 138 -13.78 -9.41 -2.38
C GLY A 138 -14.62 -9.82 -1.16
N THR A 139 -14.66 -11.12 -0.87
CA THR A 139 -15.39 -11.66 0.28
C THR A 139 -14.59 -12.74 1.00
N ASN A 140 -14.61 -12.75 2.33
CA ASN A 140 -14.08 -13.85 3.16
C ASN A 140 -15.19 -14.81 3.63
N GLN A 141 -14.86 -15.83 4.43
CA GLN A 141 -15.82 -16.85 4.87
C GLN A 141 -16.85 -16.38 5.90
N LEU A 142 -16.72 -15.16 6.44
CA LEU A 142 -17.41 -14.73 7.66
C LEU A 142 -18.26 -13.47 7.42
N ASN A 143 -18.57 -13.20 6.16
CA ASN A 143 -19.30 -12.03 5.67
C ASN A 143 -18.48 -10.72 5.64
N GLY A 144 -17.15 -10.77 5.72
CA GLY A 144 -16.31 -9.62 5.37
C GLY A 144 -16.44 -9.33 3.87
N VAL A 145 -16.65 -8.06 3.52
CA VAL A 145 -16.80 -7.57 2.15
C VAL A 145 -15.94 -6.34 2.00
N GLU A 146 -15.08 -6.34 0.99
CA GLU A 146 -14.28 -5.18 0.60
C GLU A 146 -14.38 -4.99 -0.91
N THR A 147 -14.37 -3.73 -1.37
CA THR A 147 -14.63 -3.43 -2.79
C THR A 147 -13.71 -2.36 -3.34
N ILE A 148 -13.44 -2.48 -4.64
CA ILE A 148 -12.97 -1.40 -5.49
C ILE A 148 -14.16 -1.02 -6.38
N PRO A 149 -14.88 0.08 -6.08
CA PRO A 149 -16.13 0.40 -6.76
C PRO A 149 -15.98 0.58 -8.26
N PHE A 150 -14.86 1.19 -8.68
CA PHE A 150 -14.48 1.38 -10.07
C PHE A 150 -12.96 1.51 -10.21
N PHE A 151 -12.36 0.77 -11.13
CA PHE A 151 -10.94 0.89 -11.46
C PHE A 151 -10.69 2.10 -12.36
N GLN A 152 -9.79 2.98 -11.94
CA GLN A 152 -9.43 4.19 -12.67
C GLN A 152 -8.09 3.97 -13.39
N PRO A 153 -8.02 4.11 -14.73
CA PRO A 153 -6.76 3.98 -15.47
C PRO A 153 -5.65 4.92 -14.97
N GLU A 154 -6.02 6.10 -14.49
CA GLU A 154 -5.07 7.11 -13.98
C GLU A 154 -4.37 6.69 -12.68
N LYS A 155 -4.83 5.59 -12.04
CA LYS A 155 -4.27 5.02 -10.80
C LYS A 155 -3.64 3.64 -11.02
N GLU A 156 -3.24 3.34 -12.25
CA GLU A 156 -2.60 2.05 -12.59
C GLU A 156 -1.34 1.79 -11.75
N ASP A 157 -0.58 2.84 -11.43
CA ASP A 157 0.61 2.79 -10.57
C ASP A 157 0.32 2.29 -9.14
N ARG A 158 -0.91 2.46 -8.67
CA ARG A 158 -1.38 2.03 -7.34
C ARG A 158 -2.15 0.72 -7.36
N LEU A 159 -2.38 0.13 -8.52
CA LEU A 159 -3.25 -1.02 -8.67
C LEU A 159 -2.85 -2.20 -7.75
N GLU A 160 -1.56 -2.54 -7.70
CA GLU A 160 -1.08 -3.61 -6.81
C GLU A 160 -1.32 -3.28 -5.33
N TYR A 161 -1.08 -2.04 -4.93
CA TYR A 161 -1.31 -1.60 -3.56
C TYR A 161 -2.79 -1.71 -3.17
N ASP A 162 -3.70 -1.20 -4.01
CA ASP A 162 -5.13 -1.19 -3.72
C ASP A 162 -5.69 -2.64 -3.64
N LEU A 163 -5.25 -3.54 -4.53
CA LEU A 163 -5.62 -4.96 -4.48
C LEU A 163 -5.06 -5.67 -3.23
N THR A 164 -3.79 -5.43 -2.89
CA THR A 164 -3.16 -6.01 -1.72
C THR A 164 -3.81 -5.54 -0.42
N LYS A 165 -4.15 -4.25 -0.33
CA LYS A 165 -4.87 -3.66 0.80
C LYS A 165 -6.23 -4.34 0.99
N LEU A 166 -7.02 -4.47 -0.08
CA LEU A 166 -8.32 -5.15 -0.05
C LEU A 166 -8.20 -6.59 0.48
N ILE A 167 -7.18 -7.33 0.05
CA ILE A 167 -6.95 -8.71 0.50
C ILE A 167 -6.47 -8.75 1.95
N TYR A 168 -5.60 -7.84 2.35
CA TYR A 168 -5.12 -7.72 3.71
C TYR A 168 -6.28 -7.43 4.68
N GLU A 169 -7.17 -6.52 4.32
CA GLU A 169 -8.37 -6.18 5.12
C GLU A 169 -9.32 -7.39 5.24
N LEU A 170 -9.54 -8.14 4.16
CA LEU A 170 -10.34 -9.35 4.18
C LEU A 170 -9.70 -10.49 4.99
N SER A 171 -8.37 -10.59 5.01
CA SER A 171 -7.64 -11.63 5.73
C SER A 171 -7.44 -11.30 7.20
N ASN A 172 -7.32 -10.03 7.56
CA ASN A 172 -6.92 -9.63 8.90
C ASN A 172 -8.10 -9.12 9.72
N ARG A 173 -8.71 -10.03 10.49
CA ARG A 173 -9.92 -9.74 11.28
C ARG A 173 -9.73 -8.66 12.37
N LYS A 174 -8.50 -8.43 12.82
CA LYS A 174 -8.19 -7.44 13.87
C LYS A 174 -7.12 -6.48 13.35
N ARG A 175 -7.49 -5.20 13.28
CA ARG A 175 -6.55 -4.12 13.02
C ARG A 175 -5.42 -4.19 14.05
N GLN A 176 -4.18 -4.12 13.57
CA GLN A 176 -3.02 -4.15 14.45
C GLN A 176 -2.94 -2.84 15.23
N SER A 177 -2.56 -2.91 16.50
CA SER A 177 -2.40 -1.72 17.32
C SER A 177 -1.08 -1.01 17.01
N VAL A 178 -1.16 0.26 16.64
CA VAL A 178 -0.02 1.13 16.34
C VAL A 178 -0.02 2.27 17.36
N GLY A 179 1.07 2.40 18.12
CA GLY A 179 1.29 3.53 19.01
C GLY A 179 2.02 4.63 18.26
N VAL A 180 1.61 5.89 18.41
CA VAL A 180 2.28 7.03 17.77
C VAL A 180 2.73 8.02 18.83
N ILE A 181 4.03 8.27 18.94
CA ILE A 181 4.60 9.37 19.73
C ILE A 181 5.02 10.45 18.74
N SER A 182 4.61 11.69 19.00
CA SER A 182 4.98 12.81 18.13
C SER A 182 5.14 14.09 18.93
N SER A 183 6.22 14.83 18.70
CA SER A 183 6.36 16.22 19.19
C SER A 183 5.68 17.24 18.26
N LEU A 184 5.11 16.77 17.15
CA LEU A 184 4.31 17.55 16.20
C LEU A 184 2.82 17.20 16.31
N GLU A 185 1.95 18.15 15.96
CA GLU A 185 0.48 17.98 15.91
C GLU A 185 0.02 17.17 14.68
N VAL A 186 0.55 15.96 14.52
CA VAL A 186 0.29 15.08 13.37
C VAL A 186 -1.16 14.58 13.31
N ASP A 187 -1.80 14.46 14.48
CA ASP A 187 -3.19 14.02 14.63
C ASP A 187 -4.17 15.21 14.64
N GLY A 188 -3.67 16.41 14.29
CA GLY A 188 -4.43 17.65 14.31
C GLY A 188 -4.48 18.29 15.69
N GLU A 189 -5.30 19.33 15.80
CA GLU A 189 -5.60 20.01 17.06
C GLU A 189 -6.22 19.01 18.05
N GLN A 190 -5.58 18.85 19.20
CA GLN A 190 -6.14 18.08 20.30
C GLN A 190 -7.17 18.94 21.03
N TYR A 191 -8.36 18.41 21.24
CA TYR A 191 -9.39 19.02 22.06
C TYR A 191 -9.93 17.99 23.04
N ASP A 192 -10.31 18.44 24.22
CA ASP A 192 -10.90 17.61 25.26
C ASP A 192 -12.43 17.83 25.33
N PRO A 193 -13.25 16.90 24.78
CA PRO A 193 -14.70 17.02 24.83
C PRO A 193 -15.25 17.05 26.25
N LEU A 194 -14.54 16.45 27.22
CA LEU A 194 -14.97 16.40 28.62
C LEU A 194 -14.78 17.75 29.33
N LYS A 195 -13.93 18.63 28.79
CA LYS A 195 -13.79 20.02 29.22
C LYS A 195 -14.72 20.99 28.48
N GLY A 196 -15.53 20.48 27.54
CA GLY A 196 -16.41 21.30 26.71
C GLY A 196 -15.70 21.99 25.54
N GLU A 197 -14.47 21.57 25.23
CA GLU A 197 -13.74 22.06 24.05
C GLU A 197 -14.34 21.44 22.78
N VAL A 198 -14.46 22.26 21.74
CA VAL A 198 -14.89 21.82 20.41
C VAL A 198 -13.72 21.98 19.45
N ALA A 199 -13.58 21.05 18.51
CA ALA A 199 -12.60 21.18 17.44
C ALA A 199 -12.81 22.52 16.70
N SER A 200 -11.76 23.32 16.59
CA SER A 200 -11.85 24.59 15.86
C SER A 200 -12.08 24.29 14.38
N THR A 201 -13.02 25.00 13.75
CA THR A 201 -13.26 24.86 12.30
C THR A 201 -11.99 25.19 11.48
N ASP A 202 -11.17 26.09 12.01
CA ASP A 202 -9.87 26.52 11.44
C ASP A 202 -8.67 25.83 12.11
N GLY A 203 -8.92 24.80 12.92
CA GLY A 203 -7.89 24.03 13.63
C GLY A 203 -7.00 23.24 12.69
N LYS A 204 -5.81 22.86 13.18
CA LYS A 204 -4.91 21.98 12.42
C LYS A 204 -5.58 20.63 12.19
N LYS A 205 -5.66 20.21 10.94
CA LYS A 205 -6.24 18.91 10.56
C LYS A 205 -5.21 17.79 10.75
N PRO A 206 -5.65 16.56 11.04
CA PRO A 206 -4.77 15.39 11.00
C PRO A 206 -4.06 15.29 9.66
N TRP A 207 -2.80 14.88 9.68
CA TRP A 207 -2.01 14.67 8.47
C TRP A 207 -2.58 13.52 7.65
N ALA A 208 -2.40 13.57 6.33
CA ALA A 208 -2.87 12.52 5.43
C ALA A 208 -2.34 11.13 5.81
N MET A 209 -1.10 11.04 6.28
CA MET A 209 -0.50 9.80 6.80
C MET A 209 -1.32 9.21 7.95
N MET A 210 -1.78 10.05 8.90
CA MET A 210 -2.57 9.59 10.04
C MET A 210 -3.93 9.05 9.60
N ALA A 211 -4.55 9.68 8.59
CA ALA A 211 -5.79 9.19 8.01
C ALA A 211 -5.61 7.80 7.37
N GLU A 212 -4.54 7.60 6.59
CA GLU A 212 -4.22 6.29 6.00
C GLU A 212 -3.92 5.22 7.06
N LEU A 213 -3.14 5.56 8.10
CA LEU A 213 -2.85 4.64 9.20
C LEU A 213 -4.13 4.20 9.91
N ARG A 214 -5.04 5.12 10.23
CA ARG A 214 -6.31 4.83 10.92
C ARG A 214 -7.28 4.00 10.08
N GLN A 215 -7.16 4.01 8.75
CA GLN A 215 -7.94 3.11 7.90
C GLN A 215 -7.55 1.65 8.13
N MET A 216 -6.25 1.36 8.27
CA MET A 216 -5.72 -0.01 8.32
C MET A 216 -5.42 -0.53 9.73
N PHE A 217 -5.18 0.38 10.68
CA PHE A 217 -4.65 0.06 12.00
C PHE A 217 -5.50 0.67 13.12
N ASP A 218 -5.36 0.11 14.32
CA ASP A 218 -5.88 0.70 15.55
C ASP A 218 -4.81 1.64 16.12
N VAL A 219 -4.90 2.92 15.76
CA VAL A 219 -3.88 3.92 16.04
C VAL A 219 -4.18 4.63 17.35
N ALA A 220 -3.23 4.58 18.29
CA ALA A 220 -3.30 5.30 19.56
C ALA A 220 -2.16 6.32 19.66
N MET A 221 -2.51 7.59 19.87
CA MET A 221 -1.53 8.62 20.23
C MET A 221 -1.03 8.35 21.65
N LEU A 222 0.29 8.34 21.81
CA LEU A 222 0.99 8.15 23.07
C LEU A 222 1.66 9.47 23.47
N PRO A 223 1.65 9.84 24.76
CA PRO A 223 2.25 11.10 25.20
C PRO A 223 3.78 11.04 25.11
N THR A 224 4.42 12.20 24.94
CA THR A 224 5.87 12.34 24.79
C THR A 224 6.64 12.11 26.09
N ASP A 225 5.98 12.14 27.26
CA ASP A 225 6.52 11.88 28.59
C ASP A 225 6.16 10.48 29.13
N ILE A 226 5.79 9.56 28.24
CA ILE A 226 5.38 8.20 28.61
C ILE A 226 6.51 7.41 29.30
N ARG A 227 6.14 6.67 30.37
CA ARG A 227 7.09 5.83 31.13
C ARG A 227 7.15 4.37 30.69
N ARG A 228 6.15 3.91 29.94
CA ARG A 228 6.03 2.53 29.44
C ARG A 228 5.12 2.51 28.22
N ILE A 229 5.59 1.90 27.14
CA ILE A 229 4.75 1.63 25.97
C ILE A 229 3.73 0.53 26.31
N PRO A 230 2.42 0.73 26.03
CA PRO A 230 1.40 -0.29 26.30
C PRO A 230 1.74 -1.64 25.64
N SER A 231 1.54 -2.74 26.35
CA SER A 231 1.84 -4.09 25.82
C SER A 231 0.95 -4.51 24.64
N SER A 232 -0.17 -3.79 24.43
CA SER A 232 -1.02 -3.95 23.26
C SER A 232 -0.37 -3.41 21.97
N THR A 233 0.55 -2.45 22.06
CA THR A 233 1.19 -1.78 20.92
C THR A 233 2.09 -2.75 20.14
N LYS A 234 1.72 -3.07 18.90
CA LYS A 234 2.47 -4.00 18.03
C LYS A 234 3.56 -3.32 17.22
N VAL A 235 3.33 -2.06 16.86
CA VAL A 235 4.31 -1.20 16.21
C VAL A 235 4.27 0.16 16.89
N LEU A 236 5.44 0.70 17.21
CA LEU A 236 5.61 2.06 17.70
C LEU A 236 6.12 2.93 16.55
N VAL A 237 5.44 4.04 16.28
CA VAL A 237 5.85 5.07 15.33
C VAL A 237 6.25 6.31 16.13
N VAL A 238 7.47 6.79 15.96
CA VAL A 238 7.99 7.98 16.64
C VAL A 238 8.31 9.04 15.61
N ILE A 239 7.47 10.08 15.54
CA ILE A 239 7.57 11.16 14.57
C ILE A 239 8.21 12.37 15.24
N HIS A 240 9.30 12.88 14.66
CA HIS A 240 9.99 14.08 15.13
C HIS A 240 10.25 14.05 16.64
N PRO A 241 11.03 13.09 17.16
CA PRO A 241 11.36 12.99 18.59
C PRO A 241 12.24 14.17 19.01
N LYS A 242 11.60 15.28 19.34
CA LYS A 242 12.25 16.50 19.78
C LYS A 242 12.12 16.61 21.29
N ASP A 243 13.27 16.79 21.96
CA ASP A 243 13.38 16.98 23.41
C ASP A 243 12.68 15.89 24.24
N LEU A 244 12.74 14.63 23.78
CA LEU A 244 12.20 13.50 24.55
C LEU A 244 13.03 13.28 25.82
N SER A 245 12.34 13.05 26.94
CA SER A 245 13.00 12.79 28.22
C SER A 245 13.78 11.46 28.21
N GLU A 246 14.81 11.34 29.04
CA GLU A 246 15.53 10.07 29.27
C GLU A 246 14.56 8.93 29.66
N THR A 247 13.50 9.25 30.40
CA THR A 247 12.47 8.27 30.78
C THR A 247 11.71 7.74 29.57
N THR A 248 11.38 8.61 28.62
CA THR A 248 10.72 8.25 27.36
C THR A 248 11.66 7.45 26.47
N LEU A 249 12.92 7.89 26.33
CA LEU A 249 13.94 7.18 25.55
C LEU A 249 14.15 5.76 26.10
N TYR A 250 14.24 5.62 27.43
CA TYR A 250 14.30 4.32 28.09
C TYR A 250 13.05 3.47 27.81
N ALA A 251 11.84 4.04 27.85
CA ALA A 251 10.61 3.31 27.53
C ALA A 251 10.60 2.78 26.08
N ILE A 252 11.11 3.58 25.12
CA ILE A 252 11.27 3.18 23.72
C ILE A 252 12.31 2.05 23.59
N ASP A 253 13.46 2.20 24.25
CA ASP A 253 14.52 1.18 24.24
C ASP A 253 14.04 -0.16 24.78
N GLN A 254 13.38 -0.16 25.94
CA GLN A 254 12.81 -1.37 26.54
C GLN A 254 11.75 -2.02 25.65
N TYR A 255 10.96 -1.23 24.92
CA TYR A 255 10.00 -1.74 23.95
C TYR A 255 10.69 -2.47 22.79
N VAL A 256 11.75 -1.89 22.23
CA VAL A 256 12.53 -2.50 21.15
C VAL A 256 13.26 -3.77 21.63
N LEU A 257 13.89 -3.73 22.81
CA LEU A 257 14.56 -4.90 23.41
C LEU A 257 13.60 -6.05 23.73
N ALA A 258 12.34 -5.74 24.04
CA ALA A 258 11.28 -6.74 24.22
C ALA A 258 10.76 -7.34 22.89
N GLY A 259 11.36 -6.99 21.75
CA GLY A 259 10.97 -7.45 20.42
C GLY A 259 9.88 -6.61 19.74
N GLY A 260 9.59 -5.42 20.29
CA GLY A 260 8.71 -4.44 19.67
C GLY A 260 9.29 -3.89 18.36
N LYS A 261 8.42 -3.45 17.45
CA LYS A 261 8.81 -2.91 16.15
C LYS A 261 8.75 -1.39 16.19
N LEU A 262 9.87 -0.72 15.91
CA LEU A 262 9.96 0.73 15.90
C LEU A 262 10.12 1.25 14.47
N VAL A 263 9.32 2.25 14.12
CA VAL A 263 9.56 3.14 12.98
C VAL A 263 9.77 4.54 13.54
N THR A 264 10.85 5.21 13.16
CA THR A 264 11.12 6.57 13.63
C THR A 264 11.49 7.51 12.49
N PHE A 265 11.00 8.73 12.57
CA PHE A 265 11.24 9.80 11.61
C PHE A 265 11.95 10.94 12.33
N VAL A 266 13.18 11.23 11.91
CA VAL A 266 14.03 12.29 12.46
C VAL A 266 14.43 13.23 11.33
N ASP A 267 14.56 14.52 11.64
CA ASP A 267 14.75 15.57 10.63
C ASP A 267 15.78 16.59 11.15
N PRO A 268 16.85 16.94 10.40
CA PRO A 268 17.73 18.06 10.79
C PRO A 268 16.98 19.41 10.81
N TYR A 269 15.88 19.56 10.07
CA TYR A 269 15.12 20.80 9.99
C TYR A 269 13.66 20.55 9.58
N ALA A 270 12.78 20.34 10.55
CA ALA A 270 11.36 20.12 10.29
C ALA A 270 10.64 21.45 9.99
N GLU A 271 10.17 21.64 8.76
CA GLU A 271 9.34 22.78 8.36
C GLU A 271 7.95 22.79 9.05
N ALA A 272 7.47 21.62 9.44
CA ALA A 272 6.21 21.48 10.18
C ALA A 272 6.32 21.91 11.66
N ASP A 273 7.53 21.97 12.21
CA ASP A 273 7.79 22.38 13.60
C ASP A 273 7.77 23.90 13.75
N ILE A 274 6.58 24.50 13.79
CA ILE A 274 6.42 25.95 13.94
C ILE A 274 6.48 26.29 15.43
N PRO A 275 7.54 26.98 15.92
CA PRO A 275 7.65 27.33 17.33
C PRO A 275 6.58 28.33 17.72
N GLU A 276 6.05 28.18 18.94
CA GLU A 276 5.09 29.12 19.50
C GLU A 276 5.72 30.51 19.62
N LYS A 277 5.00 31.53 19.17
CA LYS A 277 5.44 32.92 19.23
C LYS A 277 5.05 33.50 20.58
N ASP A 278 6.03 33.59 21.47
CA ASP A 278 5.91 34.36 22.71
C ASP A 278 5.98 35.86 22.40
N PRO A 279 4.91 36.66 22.65
CA PRO A 279 4.92 38.10 22.41
C PRO A 279 5.96 38.85 23.23
N ASP A 280 6.29 38.35 24.42
CA ASP A 280 7.26 38.96 25.33
C ASP A 280 8.70 38.58 24.97
N ASN A 281 8.88 37.49 24.22
CA ASN A 281 10.18 37.05 23.72
C ASN A 281 10.10 36.48 22.29
N PRO A 282 9.89 37.34 21.28
CA PRO A 282 9.80 36.91 19.88
C PRO A 282 11.11 36.27 19.38
N MET A 283 12.25 36.53 20.05
CA MET A 283 13.53 35.95 19.68
C MET A 283 13.63 34.46 20.00
N LYS A 284 12.94 34.00 21.06
CA LYS A 284 12.91 32.59 21.44
C LYS A 284 12.38 31.70 20.32
N ALA A 285 11.31 32.12 19.64
CA ALA A 285 10.72 31.37 18.54
C ALA A 285 11.64 31.29 17.32
N MET A 286 12.41 32.35 17.04
CA MET A 286 13.32 32.40 15.89
C MET A 286 14.62 31.61 16.13
N LEU A 287 15.05 31.46 17.39
CA LEU A 287 16.22 30.65 17.77
C LEU A 287 15.87 29.21 18.15
N ALA A 288 14.58 28.85 18.21
CA ALA A 288 14.17 27.52 18.60
C ALA A 288 14.69 26.48 17.60
N PRO A 289 15.40 25.42 18.06
CA PRO A 289 15.85 24.37 17.19
C PRO A 289 14.65 23.69 16.56
N ARG A 290 14.75 23.35 15.27
CA ARG A 290 13.71 22.65 14.51
C ARG A 290 14.13 21.23 14.11
N SER A 291 15.27 20.79 14.64
CA SER A 291 15.80 19.46 14.46
C SER A 291 15.20 18.49 15.47
N SER A 292 15.09 17.22 15.11
CA SER A 292 14.81 16.11 16.02
C SER A 292 15.81 14.97 15.84
N ASN A 293 16.09 14.25 16.92
CA ASN A 293 16.97 13.09 16.91
C ASN A 293 16.74 12.20 18.14
N MET A 294 17.23 10.96 18.11
CA MET A 294 17.35 10.09 19.29
C MET A 294 18.79 9.60 19.43
N GLU A 295 19.73 10.53 19.53
CA GLU A 295 21.17 10.25 19.41
C GLU A 295 21.68 9.20 20.42
N GLU A 296 21.19 9.25 21.66
CA GLU A 296 21.55 8.30 22.71
C GLU A 296 21.15 6.87 22.33
N LEU A 297 19.92 6.68 21.84
CA LEU A 297 19.40 5.39 21.41
C LEU A 297 20.11 4.90 20.15
N PHE A 298 20.24 5.76 19.14
CA PHE A 298 20.90 5.40 17.88
C PHE A 298 22.34 4.94 18.13
N THR A 299 23.08 5.69 18.95
CA THR A 299 24.45 5.34 19.32
C THR A 299 24.48 3.99 20.05
N SER A 300 23.55 3.76 20.98
CA SER A 300 23.43 2.49 21.70
C SER A 300 23.06 1.31 20.79
N TRP A 301 22.27 1.55 19.75
CA TRP A 301 21.90 0.57 18.72
C TRP A 301 22.97 0.41 17.62
N GLY A 302 24.08 1.15 17.71
CA GLY A 302 25.26 0.95 16.86
C GLY A 302 25.30 1.78 15.58
N PHE A 303 24.45 2.80 15.44
CA PHE A 303 24.55 3.74 14.31
C PHE A 303 24.50 5.19 14.78
N LYS A 304 25.05 6.09 13.97
CA LYS A 304 25.06 7.53 14.27
C LYS A 304 24.47 8.30 13.12
N ARG A 305 23.76 9.37 13.46
CA ARG A 305 23.20 10.31 12.49
C ARG A 305 23.50 11.72 12.98
N SER A 306 24.19 12.48 12.14
CA SER A 306 24.40 13.91 12.35
C SER A 306 23.06 14.64 12.29
N ASN A 307 22.87 15.58 13.20
CA ASN A 307 21.69 16.46 13.24
C ASN A 307 21.74 17.60 12.20
N ALA A 308 22.82 17.70 11.43
CA ALA A 308 23.02 18.74 10.43
C ALA A 308 23.06 18.21 8.98
N ASP A 309 23.08 16.89 8.79
CA ASP A 309 23.24 16.30 7.46
C ASP A 309 21.92 16.36 6.68
N VAL A 310 21.98 17.00 5.50
CA VAL A 310 20.87 17.09 4.55
C VAL A 310 21.30 16.42 3.25
N LEU A 311 20.42 15.57 2.70
CA LEU A 311 20.60 14.99 1.37
C LEU A 311 19.87 15.86 0.34
N ALA A 312 20.60 16.31 -0.68
CA ALA A 312 20.04 17.10 -1.78
C ALA A 312 20.49 16.54 -3.13
N ASP A 313 19.59 16.51 -4.11
CA ASP A 313 19.93 16.17 -5.49
C ASP A 313 20.26 17.44 -6.28
N ARG A 314 21.53 17.55 -6.69
CA ARG A 314 22.02 18.69 -7.46
C ARG A 314 21.38 18.79 -8.84
N LYS A 315 20.90 17.68 -9.43
CA LYS A 315 20.34 17.68 -10.79
C LYS A 315 18.93 18.26 -10.86
N THR A 316 18.19 18.20 -9.77
CA THR A 316 16.82 18.71 -9.65
C THR A 316 16.74 20.03 -8.88
N ALA A 317 17.88 20.59 -8.49
CA ALA A 317 17.95 21.85 -7.76
C ALA A 317 17.40 23.03 -8.59
N THR A 318 16.28 23.59 -8.14
CA THR A 318 15.68 24.80 -8.70
C THR A 318 16.30 26.03 -8.03
N LYS A 319 16.64 27.05 -8.83
CA LYS A 319 17.10 28.33 -8.29
C LYS A 319 15.88 29.07 -7.73
N VAL A 320 15.86 29.27 -6.42
CA VAL A 320 14.86 30.08 -5.70
C VAL A 320 15.32 31.53 -5.66
#